data_AF-A0A0U4EW27-F1
#
_entry.id   AF-A0A0U4EW27-F1
#
_cell.length_a   1.000
_cell.length_b   1.000
_cell.length_c   1.000
_cell.angle_alpha   90.00
_cell.angle_beta   90.00
_cell.angle_gamma   90.00
#
_symmetry.space_group_name_H-M   'P 1'
#
loop_
_entity.id
_entity.type
_entity.pdbx_description
1 polymer ?
#
loop_
_entity_poly.entity_id
_entity_poly.type
_entity_poly.pdbx_seq_one_letter_code
_entity_poly.pdbx_strand_id
1 'polypeptide(L)'
;MNNSYRIISTFDLECPATIVMTDKETGDVIERGIWNPDPANKDDLYVCLYNPDKHHVHEPDVLEDRLDVYQLEEVLTPSMYQQLQSFLFDKNESFTFELKESDFSMPPAVMLEDEIRYETMRQKEATKKNRK
;
A
#
# COMPACT_ATOMS: atom_id res chain seq x y z
N MET A 1 9.30 2.36 18.30
CA MET A 1 9.36 3.02 16.98
C MET A 1 8.25 4.04 16.96
N ASN A 2 8.53 5.30 16.60
CA ASN A 2 7.55 6.38 16.68
C ASN A 2 7.14 6.82 15.28
N ASN A 3 6.70 5.86 14.47
CA ASN A 3 6.40 6.06 13.05
C ASN A 3 5.14 6.91 12.87
N SER A 4 5.01 7.56 11.72
CA SER A 4 3.77 8.23 11.34
C SER A 4 3.15 7.56 10.12
N TYR A 5 1.85 7.36 10.19
CA TYR A 5 1.07 6.68 9.17
C TYR A 5 -0.06 7.61 8.74
N ARG A 6 -0.30 7.72 7.44
CA ARG A 6 -1.41 8.50 6.92
C ARG A 6 -1.96 7.92 5.63
N ILE A 7 -3.23 8.14 5.36
CA ILE A 7 -3.84 7.86 4.06
C ILE A 7 -4.20 9.18 3.41
N ILE A 8 -3.76 9.37 2.18
CA ILE A 8 -4.01 10.58 1.39
C ILE A 8 -4.82 10.18 0.17
N SER A 9 -5.93 10.88 -0.06
CA SER A 9 -6.72 10.70 -1.28
C SER A 9 -5.95 11.17 -2.51
N THR A 10 -5.93 10.35 -3.56
CA THR A 10 -5.33 10.67 -4.86
C THR A 10 -6.39 10.83 -5.93
N PHE A 11 -7.55 10.16 -5.78
CA PHE A 11 -8.65 10.11 -6.76
C PHE A 11 -8.24 9.65 -8.16
N ASP A 12 -7.13 8.93 -8.27
CA ASP A 12 -6.81 8.23 -9.51
C ASP A 12 -7.77 7.05 -9.67
N LEU A 13 -8.17 6.78 -10.92
CA LEU A 13 -9.17 5.76 -11.26
C LEU A 13 -8.77 4.36 -10.77
N GLU A 14 -7.48 4.04 -10.84
CA GLU A 14 -6.94 2.75 -10.40
C GLU A 14 -6.47 2.78 -8.94
N CYS A 15 -6.02 3.95 -8.47
CA CYS A 15 -5.49 4.18 -7.13
C CYS A 15 -6.23 5.33 -6.44
N PRO A 16 -7.41 5.10 -5.84
CA PRO A 16 -8.20 6.18 -5.23
C PRO A 16 -7.54 6.86 -4.02
N ALA A 17 -6.61 6.19 -3.34
CA ALA A 17 -5.84 6.75 -2.23
C ALA A 17 -4.46 6.09 -2.11
N THR A 18 -3.59 6.67 -1.27
CA THR A 18 -2.24 6.16 -0.98
C THR A 18 -1.99 6.15 0.52
N ILE A 19 -1.50 5.02 1.05
CA ILE A 19 -0.96 4.91 2.40
C ILE A 19 0.48 5.42 2.36
N VAL A 20 0.79 6.38 3.23
CA VAL A 20 2.13 6.93 3.43
C VAL A 20 2.58 6.58 4.84
N MET A 21 3.70 5.89 4.92
CA MET A 21 4.37 5.51 6.16
C MET A 21 5.70 6.24 6.23
N THR A 22 5.99 6.87 7.36
CA THR A 22 7.28 7.54 7.58
C THR A 22 7.93 6.98 8.82
N ASP A 23 9.10 6.40 8.63
CA ASP A 23 10.00 6.05 9.71
C ASP A 23 10.62 7.35 10.24
N LYS A 24 10.38 7.67 11.52
CA LYS A 24 10.92 8.89 12.12
C LYS A 24 12.37 8.79 12.55
N GLU A 25 12.91 7.57 12.67
CA GLU A 25 14.30 7.34 13.03
C GLU A 25 15.21 7.48 11.82
N THR A 26 14.83 6.91 10.68
CA THR A 26 15.60 7.01 9.43
C THR A 26 15.19 8.18 8.54
N GLY A 27 13.95 8.66 8.67
CA GLY A 27 13.35 9.65 7.78
C GLY A 27 12.85 9.05 6.46
N ASP A 28 12.89 7.72 6.32
CA ASP A 28 12.44 7.05 5.11
C ASP A 28 10.92 7.13 4.97
N VAL A 29 10.47 7.44 3.77
CA VAL A 29 9.05 7.52 3.41
C VAL A 29 8.72 6.40 2.45
N ILE A 30 7.72 5.60 2.82
CA ILE A 30 7.19 4.49 2.04
C ILE A 30 5.76 4.83 1.66
N GLU A 31 5.47 4.72 0.36
CA GLU A 31 4.15 5.00 -0.20
C GLU A 31 3.58 3.74 -0.85
N ARG A 32 2.29 3.48 -0.61
CA ARG A 32 1.53 2.34 -1.11
C ARG A 32 0.20 2.79 -1.67
N GLY A 33 0.00 2.60 -2.97
CA GLY A 33 -1.30 2.83 -3.60
C GLY A 33 -2.34 1.85 -3.05
N ILE A 34 -3.52 2.37 -2.71
CA ILE A 34 -4.72 1.59 -2.45
C ILE A 34 -5.41 1.41 -3.79
N TRP A 35 -5.54 0.17 -4.23
CA TRP A 35 -6.08 -0.19 -5.52
C TRP A 35 -7.57 -0.51 -5.43
N ASN A 36 -8.32 -0.10 -6.45
CA ASN A 36 -9.71 -0.50 -6.62
C ASN A 36 -9.93 -1.06 -8.04
N PRO A 37 -9.77 -2.38 -8.26
CA PRO A 37 -9.93 -2.99 -9.57
C PRO A 37 -11.38 -2.92 -10.08
N ASP A 38 -12.37 -2.88 -9.18
CA ASP A 38 -13.77 -2.69 -9.54
C ASP A 38 -14.33 -1.41 -8.89
N PRO A 39 -14.32 -0.27 -9.61
CA PRO A 39 -14.89 0.99 -9.13
C PRO A 39 -16.38 0.91 -8.76
N ALA A 40 -17.12 -0.07 -9.25
CA ALA A 40 -18.52 -0.29 -8.87
C ALA A 40 -18.66 -1.03 -7.53
N ASN A 41 -17.62 -1.72 -7.08
CA ASN A 41 -17.58 -2.44 -5.81
C ASN A 41 -16.75 -1.67 -4.77
N LYS A 42 -17.44 -1.02 -3.83
CA LYS A 42 -16.80 -0.22 -2.78
C LYS A 42 -16.00 -1.05 -1.77
N ASP A 43 -16.27 -2.36 -1.70
CA ASP A 43 -15.62 -3.28 -0.77
C ASP A 43 -14.34 -3.90 -1.35
N ASP A 44 -14.05 -3.68 -2.63
CA ASP A 44 -12.94 -4.31 -3.34
C ASP A 44 -11.67 -3.44 -3.30
N LEU A 45 -11.26 -3.03 -2.10
CA LEU A 45 -10.04 -2.24 -1.90
C LEU A 45 -8.85 -3.12 -1.52
N TYR A 46 -7.74 -2.94 -2.23
CA TYR A 46 -6.52 -3.70 -2.02
C TYR A 46 -5.34 -2.79 -1.74
N VAL A 47 -4.33 -3.31 -1.06
CA VAL A 47 -3.02 -2.67 -0.99
C VAL A 47 -1.96 -3.67 -1.41
N CYS A 48 -1.16 -3.28 -2.39
CA CYS A 48 0.04 -4.01 -2.73
C CYS A 48 1.15 -3.60 -1.76
N LEU A 49 1.89 -4.56 -1.20
CA LEU A 49 3.05 -4.24 -0.35
C LEU A 49 4.24 -3.62 -1.10
N TYR A 50 4.16 -3.47 -2.42
CA TYR A 50 5.16 -2.83 -3.27
C TYR A 50 4.50 -1.70 -4.09
N ASN A 51 5.26 -0.65 -4.42
CA ASN A 51 4.78 0.44 -5.28
C ASN A 51 4.88 0.05 -6.78
N PRO A 52 3.75 -0.26 -7.45
CA PRO A 52 3.70 -0.74 -8.84
C PRO A 52 4.45 0.17 -9.81
N ASP A 53 4.23 1.48 -9.71
CA ASP A 53 4.81 2.49 -10.58
C ASP A 53 6.33 2.59 -10.44
N LYS A 54 6.85 2.40 -9.22
CA LYS A 54 8.31 2.45 -8.95
C LYS A 54 9.07 1.29 -9.58
N HIS A 55 8.43 0.14 -9.85
CA HIS A 55 9.12 -1.01 -10.46
C HIS A 55 8.55 -1.52 -11.79
N HIS A 56 7.65 -0.76 -12.43
CA HIS A 56 7.12 -1.04 -13.78
C HIS A 56 6.53 -2.46 -13.94
N VAL A 57 5.87 -2.98 -12.91
CA VAL A 57 5.18 -4.28 -12.99
C VAL A 57 3.70 -3.99 -13.33
N HIS A 58 3.36 -4.11 -14.60
CA HIS A 58 2.00 -3.89 -15.13
C HIS A 58 1.33 -5.19 -15.63
N GLU A 59 1.94 -6.37 -15.38
CA GLU A 59 1.41 -7.65 -15.85
C GLU A 59 0.62 -8.36 -14.74
N PRO A 60 -0.71 -8.57 -14.90
CA PRO A 60 -1.60 -9.17 -13.89
C PRO A 60 -1.09 -10.52 -13.35
N ASP A 61 -0.56 -11.37 -14.23
CA ASP A 61 -0.07 -12.72 -13.89
C ASP A 61 1.24 -12.70 -13.07
N VAL A 62 1.98 -11.58 -13.09
CA VAL A 62 3.18 -11.37 -12.27
C VAL A 62 2.83 -10.75 -10.91
N LEU A 63 1.69 -10.07 -10.83
CA LEU A 63 1.20 -9.49 -9.58
C LEU A 63 0.73 -10.58 -8.60
N GLU A 64 -0.01 -11.58 -9.05
CA GLU A 64 -0.53 -12.65 -8.16
C GLU A 64 0.56 -13.59 -7.60
N ASP A 65 1.59 -13.91 -8.40
CA ASP A 65 2.62 -14.90 -8.01
C ASP A 65 3.83 -14.29 -7.27
N ARG A 66 3.94 -12.95 -7.22
CA ARG A 66 5.12 -12.27 -6.65
C ARG A 66 4.83 -11.13 -5.69
N LEU A 67 3.60 -10.63 -5.63
CA LEU A 67 3.24 -9.50 -4.79
C LEU A 67 2.27 -9.97 -3.73
N ASP A 68 2.66 -9.80 -2.47
CA ASP A 68 1.73 -10.00 -1.36
C ASP A 68 0.70 -8.85 -1.43
N VAL A 69 -0.37 -9.06 -2.19
CA VAL A 69 -1.53 -8.18 -2.28
C VAL A 69 -2.47 -8.53 -1.14
N TYR A 70 -2.77 -7.55 -0.31
CA TYR A 70 -3.69 -7.74 0.82
C TYR A 70 -4.99 -6.99 0.56
N GLN A 71 -6.09 -7.59 1.00
CA GLN A 71 -7.33 -6.85 1.09
C GLN A 71 -7.19 -5.79 2.18
N LEU A 72 -7.67 -4.58 1.91
CA LEU A 72 -7.49 -3.47 2.83
C LEU A 72 -8.26 -3.69 4.16
N GLU A 73 -9.33 -4.50 4.13
CA GLU A 73 -10.03 -4.94 5.33
C GLU A 73 -9.19 -5.86 6.25
N GLU A 74 -8.18 -6.55 5.71
CA GLU A 74 -7.24 -7.35 6.48
C GLU A 74 -6.11 -6.50 7.07
N VAL A 75 -5.84 -5.34 6.47
CA VAL A 75 -4.77 -4.41 6.87
C VAL A 75 -5.27 -3.41 7.91
N LEU A 76 -6.44 -2.82 7.70
CA LEU A 76 -7.03 -1.84 8.60
C LEU A 76 -8.04 -2.48 9.55
N THR A 77 -8.25 -1.85 10.71
CA THR A 77 -9.37 -2.23 11.56
C THR A 77 -10.70 -1.98 10.85
N PRO A 78 -11.76 -2.77 11.13
CA PRO A 78 -13.06 -2.59 10.48
C PRO A 78 -13.61 -1.17 10.59
N SER A 79 -13.40 -0.51 11.74
CA SER A 79 -13.82 0.87 11.96
C SER A 79 -13.08 1.86 11.05
N MET A 80 -11.77 1.67 10.85
CA MET A 80 -10.99 2.57 10.00
C MET A 80 -11.27 2.32 8.52
N TYR A 81 -11.40 1.04 8.14
CA TYR A 81 -11.76 0.64 6.79
C TYR A 81 -13.11 1.25 6.36
N GLN A 82 -14.15 1.14 7.18
CA GLN A 82 -15.46 1.73 6.89
C GLN A 82 -15.42 3.26 6.78
N GLN A 83 -14.63 3.94 7.62
CA GLN A 83 -14.45 5.39 7.51
C GLN A 83 -13.79 5.75 6.19
N LEU A 84 -12.74 5.04 5.80
CA LEU A 84 -12.06 5.27 4.54
C LEU A 84 -12.99 5.07 3.34
N GLN A 85 -13.76 3.98 3.31
CA GLN A 85 -14.73 3.72 2.24
C GLN A 85 -15.74 4.86 2.08
N SER A 86 -16.30 5.35 3.20
CA SER A 86 -17.27 6.44 3.12
C SER A 86 -16.64 7.73 2.60
N PHE A 87 -15.38 8.02 2.96
CA PHE A 87 -14.68 9.19 2.41
C PHE A 87 -14.24 9.02 0.96
N LEU A 88 -13.91 7.80 0.52
CA LEU A 88 -13.53 7.53 -0.87
C LEU A 88 -14.71 7.60 -1.83
N PHE A 89 -15.87 7.08 -1.43
CA PHE A 89 -16.97 6.85 -2.36
C PHE A 89 -18.20 7.74 -2.11
N ASP A 90 -18.38 8.25 -0.90
CA ASP A 90 -19.54 9.09 -0.57
C ASP A 90 -19.17 10.58 -0.53
N LYS A 91 -17.88 10.90 -0.40
CA LYS A 91 -17.37 12.28 -0.38
C LYS A 91 -16.48 12.54 -1.58
N ASN A 92 -16.84 13.54 -2.36
CA ASN A 92 -16.09 13.92 -3.56
C ASN A 92 -15.06 15.03 -3.25
N GLU A 93 -14.37 14.90 -2.11
CA GLU A 93 -13.45 15.92 -1.58
C GLU A 93 -12.16 15.28 -1.07
N SER A 94 -11.03 15.94 -1.33
CA SER A 94 -9.73 15.49 -0.84
C SER A 94 -9.67 15.36 0.67
N PHE A 95 -9.11 14.24 1.13
CA PHE A 95 -8.97 13.95 2.55
C PHE A 95 -7.57 13.44 2.88
N THR A 96 -7.23 13.56 4.15
CA THR A 96 -6.05 12.94 4.73
C THR A 96 -6.43 12.38 6.10
N PHE A 97 -6.18 11.09 6.30
CA PHE A 97 -6.32 10.43 7.59
C PHE A 97 -4.96 10.28 8.23
N GLU A 98 -4.81 10.73 9.47
CA GLU A 98 -3.69 10.30 10.31
C GLU A 98 -4.06 8.99 10.99
N LEU A 99 -3.22 7.98 10.80
CA LEU A 99 -3.40 6.65 11.37
C LEU A 99 -2.44 6.43 12.54
N LYS A 100 -2.89 5.64 13.50
CA LYS A 100 -2.10 5.09 14.60
C LYS A 100 -1.86 3.61 14.34
N GLU A 101 -0.86 3.02 14.99
CA GLU A 101 -0.64 1.56 14.93
C GLU A 101 -1.89 0.76 15.33
N SER A 102 -2.71 1.29 16.25
CA SER A 102 -3.97 0.67 16.67
C SER A 102 -5.05 0.62 15.59
N ASP A 103 -4.91 1.41 14.53
CA ASP A 103 -5.89 1.48 13.44
C ASP A 103 -5.63 0.39 12.39
N PHE A 104 -4.54 -0.37 12.53
CA PHE A 104 -4.19 -1.49 11.69
C PHE A 104 -4.50 -2.83 12.37
N SER A 105 -5.11 -3.74 11.60
CA SER A 105 -5.27 -5.15 11.96
C SER A 105 -3.95 -5.91 11.79
N MET A 106 -3.17 -5.53 10.77
CA MET A 106 -1.82 -6.05 10.52
C MET A 106 -0.76 -5.03 10.96
N PRO A 107 0.29 -5.42 11.71
CA PRO A 107 1.31 -4.47 12.13
C PRO A 107 1.98 -3.79 10.92
N PRO A 108 2.00 -2.44 10.85
CA PRO A 108 2.61 -1.73 9.72
C PRO A 108 4.09 -2.07 9.50
N ALA A 109 4.79 -2.49 10.56
CA ALA A 109 6.17 -2.97 10.47
C ALA A 109 6.35 -4.10 9.45
N VAL A 110 5.36 -4.99 9.30
CA VAL A 110 5.42 -6.09 8.31
C VAL A 110 5.40 -5.52 6.89
N MET A 111 4.58 -4.50 6.64
CA MET A 111 4.51 -3.82 5.34
C MET A 111 5.81 -3.08 4.99
N LEU A 112 6.56 -2.62 6.00
CA LEU A 112 7.86 -1.96 5.84
C LEU A 112 8.99 -2.98 5.57
N GLU A 113 8.98 -4.10 6.28
CA GLU A 113 9.99 -5.17 6.14
C GLU A 113 9.94 -5.85 4.75
N ASP A 114 8.74 -6.00 4.18
CA ASP A 114 8.58 -6.63 2.86
C ASP A 114 9.12 -5.77 1.70
N GLU A 115 9.12 -4.42 1.80
CA GLU A 115 9.82 -3.56 0.82
C GLU A 115 11.32 -3.88 0.79
N ILE A 116 11.93 -3.94 1.97
CA ILE A 116 13.37 -4.22 2.13
C ILE A 116 13.68 -5.60 1.56
N ARG A 117 12.82 -6.58 1.81
CA ARG A 117 12.95 -7.93 1.28
C ARG A 117 12.87 -7.95 -0.24
N TYR A 118 11.91 -7.23 -0.83
CA TYR A 118 11.73 -7.16 -2.28
C TYR A 118 12.89 -6.43 -2.97
N GLU A 119 13.33 -5.26 -2.46
CA GLU A 119 14.50 -4.55 -2.98
C GLU A 119 15.76 -5.44 -2.90
N THR A 120 15.95 -6.16 -1.79
CA THR A 120 17.05 -7.11 -1.63
C THR A 120 16.98 -8.26 -2.64
N MET A 121 15.79 -8.80 -2.92
CA MET A 121 15.58 -9.84 -3.94
C MET A 121 15.90 -9.33 -5.35
N ARG A 122 15.37 -8.16 -5.72
CA ARG A 122 15.66 -7.49 -7.01
C ARG A 122 17.15 -7.27 -7.21
N GLN A 123 17.86 -6.76 -6.20
CA GLN A 123 19.30 -6.54 -6.28
C GLN A 123 20.07 -7.85 -6.53
N LYS A 124 19.69 -8.95 -5.85
CA LYS A 124 20.29 -10.28 -6.06
C LYS A 124 20.02 -10.85 -7.45
N GLU A 125 18.83 -10.63 -8.01
CA GLU A 125 18.51 -11.05 -9.38
C GLU A 125 19.27 -10.24 -10.43
N ALA A 126 19.40 -8.92 -10.23
CA ALA A 126 20.19 -8.04 -11.10
C ALA A 126 21.68 -8.41 -11.10
N THR A 127 22.25 -8.75 -9.94
CA THR A 127 23.66 -9.21 -9.86
C THR A 127 23.87 -10.57 -10.51
N LYS A 128 22.86 -11.46 -10.51
CA LYS A 128 22.93 -12.73 -11.24
C LYS A 128 22.86 -12.56 -12.76
N LYS A 129 22.08 -11.59 -13.26
CA LYS A 129 21.99 -11.28 -14.70
C LYS A 129 23.28 -10.70 -15.28
N ASN A 130 24.03 -9.90 -14.51
CA ASN A 130 25.32 -9.34 -14.96
C ASN A 130 26.52 -10.32 -14.91
N ARG A 131 26.30 -11.58 -14.52
CA ARG A 131 27.34 -12.62 -14.48
C ARG A 131 27.17 -13.70 -15.56
N LYS A 132 26.31 -13.48 -16.56
CA LYS A 132 26.13 -14.38 -17.70
C LYS A 132 26.58 -13.72 -19.00
#